data_AF-A0AAW2A4K5-F1
#
_entry.id   AF-A0AAW2A4K5-F1
#
_cell.length_a   1.000
_cell.length_b   1.000
_cell.length_c   1.000
_cell.angle_alpha   90.00
_cell.angle_beta   90.00
_cell.angle_gamma   90.00
#
_symmetry.space_group_name_H-M   'P 1'
#
loop_
_entity.id
_entity.type
_entity.pdbx_description
1 polymer ?
#
loop_
_entity_poly.entity_id
_entity_poly.type
_entity_poly.pdbx_seq_one_letter_code
_entity_poly.pdbx_strand_id
1 'polypeptide(L)' 'ATCPLNTTDENLIMERSPDNERPVKHGDKLTFSCREGLKLKGQREITCQPNGRWNSPFPKCEAETTG' A
#
# COMPACT_ATOMS: atom_id res chain seq x y z
N ALA A 1 -10.98 14.73 -1.68
CA ALA A 1 -11.20 13.42 -2.33
C ALA A 1 -10.68 12.31 -1.42
N THR A 2 -11.19 11.10 -1.62
CA THR A 2 -10.86 9.92 -0.82
C THR A 2 -10.23 8.87 -1.74
N CYS A 3 -9.17 8.20 -1.29
CA CYS A 3 -8.53 7.15 -2.07
C CYS A 3 -9.06 5.77 -1.69
N PRO A 4 -9.32 4.90 -2.68
CA PRO A 4 -9.92 3.60 -2.42
C PRO A 4 -8.86 2.56 -2.05
N LEU A 5 -9.23 1.65 -1.14
CA LEU A 5 -8.40 0.53 -0.69
C LEU A 5 -8.77 -0.73 -1.49
N ASN A 6 -8.29 -0.83 -2.73
CA ASN A 6 -8.53 -2.00 -3.59
C ASN A 6 -7.24 -2.82 -3.78
N THR A 7 -6.69 -3.35 -2.68
CA THR A 7 -5.62 -4.36 -2.79
C THR A 7 -6.23 -5.76 -2.73
N THR A 8 -5.78 -6.65 -3.63
CA THR A 8 -6.17 -8.07 -3.67
C THR A 8 -5.01 -8.99 -3.30
N ASP A 9 -3.85 -8.44 -2.95
CA ASP A 9 -2.67 -9.20 -2.58
C ASP A 9 -2.73 -9.53 -1.07
N GLU A 10 -3.01 -10.80 -0.75
CA GLU A 10 -3.09 -11.31 0.62
C GLU A 10 -1.74 -11.32 1.37
N ASN A 11 -0.64 -11.20 0.62
CA ASN A 11 0.71 -11.12 1.18
C ASN A 11 1.14 -9.68 1.47
N LEU A 12 0.36 -8.70 1.00
CA LEU A 12 0.62 -7.29 1.20
C LEU A 12 -0.01 -6.80 2.50
N ILE A 13 0.83 -6.41 3.45
CA ILE A 13 0.45 -5.93 4.76
C ILE A 13 0.46 -4.40 4.74
N MET A 14 -0.63 -3.77 5.19
CA MET A 14 -0.71 -2.32 5.35
C MET A 14 -0.34 -1.97 6.79
N GLU A 15 0.86 -1.44 7.00
CA GLU A 15 1.43 -1.23 8.33
C GLU A 15 0.88 0.01 9.03
N ARG A 16 0.52 1.04 8.25
CA ARG A 16 0.09 2.33 8.80
C ARG A 16 -1.04 2.90 7.97
N SER A 17 -2.20 3.01 8.60
CA SER A 17 -3.36 3.77 8.14
C SER A 17 -3.82 4.68 9.30
N PRO A 18 -4.29 5.91 9.03
CA PRO A 18 -4.93 6.72 10.05
C PRO A 18 -6.33 6.16 10.32
N ASP A 19 -6.45 5.41 11.43
CA ASP A 19 -7.67 4.72 11.88
C ASP A 19 -8.27 3.76 10.84
N ASN A 20 -8.17 2.44 11.07
CA ASN A 20 -8.74 1.38 10.21
C ASN A 20 -10.26 1.47 9.96
N GLU A 21 -10.93 2.48 10.52
CA GLU A 21 -12.36 2.77 10.38
C GLU A 21 -12.63 4.00 9.53
N ARG A 22 -11.60 4.74 9.11
CA ARG A 22 -11.76 6.01 8.38
C ARG A 22 -11.32 5.89 6.92
N PRO A 23 -12.06 6.54 5.99
CA PRO A 23 -11.64 6.61 4.60
C PRO A 23 -10.34 7.41 4.48
N VAL A 24 -9.40 6.90 3.68
CA VAL A 24 -8.12 7.59 3.40
C VAL A 24 -8.39 8.89 2.64
N LYS A 25 -8.04 10.02 3.25
CA LYS A 25 -8.21 11.35 2.66
C LYS A 25 -6.92 11.83 2.00
N HIS A 26 -7.06 12.86 1.18
CA HIS A 26 -5.92 13.59 0.64
C HIS A 26 -4.89 13.94 1.72
N GLY A 27 -3.62 13.64 1.46
CA GLY A 27 -2.51 13.87 2.37
C GLY A 27 -2.18 12.66 3.25
N ASP A 28 -3.10 11.70 3.39
CA ASP A 28 -2.83 10.47 4.11
C ASP A 28 -1.85 9.59 3.33
N LYS A 29 -1.05 8.85 4.10
CA LYS A 29 -0.02 7.96 3.60
C LYS A 29 -0.27 6.55 4.07
N LEU A 30 -0.08 5.59 3.18
CA LEU A 30 -0.09 4.17 3.50
C LEU A 30 1.30 3.61 3.34
N THR A 31 1.76 2.90 4.35
CA THR A 31 2.99 2.13 4.31
C THR A 31 2.67 0.66 4.17
N PHE A 32 3.37 -0.02 3.27
CA PHE A 32 3.21 -1.45 3.02
C PHE A 32 4.47 -2.23 3.33
N SER A 33 4.25 -3.44 3.78
CA SER A 33 5.25 -4.50 3.89
C SER A 33 4.72 -5.81 3.31
N CYS A 34 5.62 -6.77 3.13
CA CYS A 34 5.27 -8.11 2.71
C CYS A 34 5.39 -9.06 3.88
N ARG A 35 4.65 -10.17 3.82
CA ARG A 35 4.90 -11.32 4.71
C ARG A 35 6.36 -11.75 4.65
N GLU A 36 6.84 -12.35 5.74
CA GLU A 36 8.21 -12.86 5.83
C GLU A 36 8.58 -13.77 4.66
N GLY A 37 9.81 -13.63 4.18
CA GLY A 37 10.33 -14.38 3.04
C GLY A 37 9.97 -13.81 1.66
N LEU A 38 9.15 -12.76 1.60
CA LEU A 38 8.83 -12.05 0.37
C LEU A 38 9.51 -10.67 0.33
N LYS A 39 9.82 -10.20 -0.87
CA LYS A 39 10.33 -8.86 -1.11
C LYS A 39 9.26 -7.98 -1.75
N LEU A 40 9.18 -6.76 -1.22
CA LEU A 40 8.29 -5.72 -1.72
C LEU A 40 8.84 -5.14 -3.03
N LYS A 41 8.06 -5.27 -4.09
CA LYS A 41 8.32 -4.69 -5.42
C LYS A 41 7.42 -3.49 -5.64
N GLY A 42 8.03 -2.31 -5.71
CA GLY A 42 7.35 -1.04 -5.91
C GLY A 42 7.60 -0.06 -4.76
N GLN A 43 6.73 0.94 -4.63
CA GLN A 43 6.83 1.92 -3.56
C GLN A 43 6.30 1.34 -2.24
N ARG A 44 7.13 1.36 -1.19
CA ARG A 44 6.70 1.00 0.17
C ARG A 44 5.67 1.96 0.76
N GLU A 45 5.67 3.21 0.30
CA GLU A 45 4.78 4.25 0.80
C GLU A 45 4.07 4.91 -0.39
N ILE A 46 2.74 5.00 -0.30
CA ILE A 46 1.93 5.75 -1.27
C ILE A 46 1.13 6.82 -0.53
N THR A 47 0.85 7.93 -1.21
CA THR A 47 0.13 9.09 -0.67
C THR A 47 -1.15 9.31 -1.46
N CYS A 48 -2.23 9.59 -0.76
CA CYS A 48 -3.50 9.93 -1.38
C CYS A 48 -3.47 11.36 -1.94
N GLN A 49 -3.67 11.49 -3.25
CA GLN A 49 -3.62 12.76 -3.95
C GLN A 49 -4.97 13.50 -3.94
N PRO A 50 -5.00 14.82 -4.23
CA PRO A 50 -6.23 15.62 -4.20
C PRO A 50 -7.30 15.13 -5.17
N ASN A 51 -6.90 14.43 -6.23
CA ASN A 51 -7.76 13.84 -7.25
C ASN A 51 -8.44 12.52 -6.79
N GLY A 52 -8.20 12.05 -5.56
CA GLY A 52 -8.75 10.79 -5.05
C GLY A 52 -8.07 9.54 -5.60
N ARG A 53 -6.86 9.69 -6.15
CA ARG A 53 -6.02 8.59 -6.62
C ARG A 53 -4.74 8.54 -5.81
N TRP A 54 -4.15 7.36 -5.79
CA TRP A 54 -2.83 7.17 -5.23
C TRP A 54 -1.78 7.77 -6.14
N ASN A 55 -0.73 8.36 -5.56
CA ASN A 55 0.43 8.87 -6.31
C ASN A 55 1.19 7.76 -7.06
N SER A 56 1.11 6.53 -6.55
CA SER A 56 1.77 5.33 -7.06
C SER A 56 0.84 4.13 -6.93
N PRO A 57 0.97 3.11 -7.79
CA PRO A 57 0.21 1.87 -7.66
C PRO A 57 0.61 1.12 -6.38
N PHE A 58 -0.27 0.22 -5.92
CA PHE A 58 0.04 -0.68 -4.81
C PHE A 58 1.25 -1.56 -5.16
N PRO A 59 2.22 -1.69 -4.24
CA PRO A 59 3.33 -2.61 -4.42
C PRO A 59 2.87 -4.07 -4.44
N LYS A 60 3.72 -4.96 -4.95
CA LYS A 60 3.49 -6.41 -4.97
C LYS A 60 4.50 -7.12 -4.09
N CYS A 61 4.10 -8.26 -3.54
CA CYS A 61 5.01 -9.15 -2.83
C CYS A 61 5.47 -10.28 -3.74
N GLU A 62 6.77 -10.36 -3.98
CA GLU A 62 7.38 -11.40 -4.82
C GLU A 62 8.38 -12.20 -4.00
N ALA A 63 8.43 -13.52 -4.23
CA ALA A 63 9.45 -14.36 -3.62
C ALA A 63 10.82 -13.91 -4.14
N GLU A 64 11.76 -13.68 -3.23
CA GLU A 64 13.15 -13.50 -3.63
C GLU A 64 13.64 -14.85 -4.13
N THR A 65 13.64 -15.02 -5.45
CA THR A 65 14.26 -16.18 -6.08
C THR A 65 15.75 -16.00 -5.90
N THR A 66 16.29 -16.52 -4.80
CA THR A 66 17.72 -16.78 -4.64
C THR A 66 18.10 -17.74 -5.77
N GLY A 67 18.74 -17.19 -6.80
CA GLY A 67 19.37 -17.96 -7.87
C GLY A 67 20.65 -18.64 -7.38
#